data_AF-A0A352BT25-F1
#
_entry.id   AF-A0A352BT25-F1
#
_cell.length_a   1.000
_cell.length_b   1.000
_cell.length_c   1.000
_cell.angle_alpha   90.00
_cell.angle_beta   90.00
_cell.angle_gamma   90.00
#
_symmetry.space_group_name_H-M   'P 1'
#
loop_
_entity.id
_entity.type
_entity.pdbx_description
1 polymer ?
#
loop_
_entity_poly.entity_id
_entity_poly.type
_entity_poly.pdbx_seq_one_letter_code
_entity_poly.pdbx_strand_id
1 'polypeptide(L)'
;MIYKTGRYSGFLRPISYAIDLAIIHVLAAPFFEQRFVFLNYILFVSFAWIAIALRSNFYEIYRFTRTTNILALGLKQGALFLLLVFAFFGFYREIVTSPWDILRYVIAVMALITLTKIAIYYLLKKYRILLKGNLRRVVIIGLNQKTDQLRKFFEEKPEYGYVLLKTFNLSGQDAYSLEQCLDYIDNNQIDEIYASVAQLDNPTMSQLIDYADNNLKILKFLPDNKDIYSKRLDFTYYGYLPI
;
A
#
# COMPACT_ATOMS: atom_id res chain seq x y z
N MET A 1 3.26 -14.08 2.85
CA MET A 1 4.74 -14.11 2.76
C MET A 1 5.27 -12.74 3.15
N ILE A 2 6.11 -12.64 4.19
CA ILE A 2 6.66 -11.36 4.67
C ILE A 2 7.91 -11.08 3.85
N TYR A 3 7.77 -10.32 2.76
CA TYR A 3 8.91 -9.86 1.97
C TYR A 3 9.84 -8.99 2.82
N LYS A 4 11.15 -9.27 2.75
CA LYS A 4 12.22 -8.57 3.48
C LYS A 4 12.54 -7.16 2.95
N THR A 5 11.59 -6.43 2.38
CA THR A 5 11.83 -5.06 1.91
C THR A 5 11.46 -4.04 2.98
N GLY A 6 12.48 -3.42 3.61
CA GLY A 6 12.34 -2.38 4.64
C GLY A 6 11.81 -2.92 5.96
N ARG A 7 12.72 -3.33 6.84
CA ARG A 7 12.60 -4.08 8.13
C ARG A 7 11.40 -3.81 9.05
N TYR A 8 10.69 -2.69 8.89
CA TYR A 8 9.53 -2.31 9.71
C TYR A 8 8.29 -1.83 8.91
N SER A 9 8.38 -1.73 7.59
CA SER A 9 7.29 -1.19 6.77
C SER A 9 6.03 -2.07 6.77
N GLY A 10 6.20 -3.38 6.98
CA GLY A 10 5.09 -4.34 7.11
C GLY A 10 4.22 -4.11 8.35
N PHE A 11 4.73 -3.50 9.41
CA PHE A 11 3.98 -3.22 10.64
C PHE A 11 3.05 -2.02 10.54
N LEU A 12 3.21 -1.17 9.51
CA LEU A 12 2.36 0.02 9.33
C LEU A 12 0.88 -0.35 9.22
N ARG A 13 0.55 -1.47 8.57
CA ARG A 13 -0.83 -1.94 8.44
C ARG A 13 -1.41 -2.40 9.78
N PRO A 14 -0.83 -3.39 10.49
CA PRO A 14 -1.29 -3.79 11.83
C PRO A 14 -1.45 -2.63 12.81
N ILE A 15 -0.49 -1.71 12.85
CA ILE A 15 -0.56 -0.51 13.71
C ILE A 15 -1.76 0.35 13.33
N SER A 16 -2.02 0.54 12.04
CA SER A 16 -3.19 1.31 11.58
C SER A 16 -4.51 0.65 11.99
N TYR A 17 -4.63 -0.68 11.90
CA TYR A 17 -5.80 -1.41 12.42
C TYR A 17 -5.98 -1.18 13.93
N ALA A 18 -4.90 -1.27 14.71
CA ALA A 18 -4.95 -1.10 16.15
C ALA A 18 -5.38 0.33 16.54
N ILE A 19 -4.86 1.35 15.86
CA ILE A 19 -5.24 2.75 16.09
C ILE A 19 -6.73 2.96 15.77
N ASP A 20 -7.21 2.47 14.63
CA ASP A 20 -8.60 2.64 14.22
C ASP A 20 -9.56 1.97 15.20
N LEU A 21 -9.27 0.72 15.61
CA LEU A 21 -10.05 0.02 16.62
C LEU A 21 -10.01 0.72 17.98
N ALA A 22 -8.85 1.25 18.40
CA ALA A 22 -8.76 2.03 19.63
C ALA A 22 -9.64 3.28 19.57
N ILE A 23 -9.62 4.03 18.45
CA ILE A 23 -10.49 5.19 18.24
C ILE A 23 -11.97 4.80 18.34
N ILE A 24 -12.37 3.73 17.64
CA ILE A 24 -13.74 3.22 17.63
C ILE A 24 -14.22 2.89 19.05
N HIS A 25 -13.44 2.12 19.80
CA HIS A 25 -13.84 1.66 21.14
C HIS A 25 -13.81 2.78 22.18
N VAL A 26 -12.80 3.64 22.16
CA VAL A 26 -12.68 4.77 23.10
C VAL A 26 -13.84 5.74 22.92
N LEU A 27 -14.19 6.08 21.68
CA LEU A 27 -15.32 6.98 21.41
C LEU A 27 -16.67 6.31 21.65
N ALA A 28 -16.75 4.97 21.63
CA ALA A 28 -17.97 4.23 21.91
C ALA A 28 -18.24 4.04 23.40
N ALA A 29 -17.21 4.02 24.25
CA ALA A 29 -17.32 3.74 25.68
C ALA A 29 -18.41 4.56 26.42
N PRO A 30 -18.63 5.87 26.14
CA PRO A 30 -19.66 6.66 26.82
C PRO A 30 -21.11 6.20 26.58
N PHE A 31 -21.36 5.41 25.53
CA PHE A 31 -22.72 4.93 25.21
C PHE A 31 -23.14 3.72 26.05
N PHE A 32 -22.22 3.10 26.79
CA PHE A 32 -22.47 1.83 27.46
C PHE A 32 -22.23 1.94 28.96
N GLU A 33 -23.31 1.85 29.74
CA GLU A 33 -23.22 1.72 31.20
C GLU A 33 -22.90 0.27 31.61
N GLN A 34 -23.47 -0.69 30.87
CA GLN A 34 -23.31 -2.11 31.15
C GLN A 34 -22.07 -2.67 30.45
N ARG A 35 -21.14 -3.22 31.26
CA ARG A 35 -19.89 -3.82 30.77
C ARG A 35 -20.11 -4.97 29.79
N PHE A 36 -21.16 -5.77 29.99
CA PHE A 36 -21.47 -6.90 29.11
C PHE A 36 -21.90 -6.44 27.71
N VAL A 37 -22.78 -5.45 27.64
CA VAL A 37 -23.24 -4.87 26.36
C VAL A 37 -22.08 -4.18 25.64
N PHE A 38 -21.22 -3.48 26.39
CA PHE A 38 -20.01 -2.87 25.81
C PHE A 38 -19.05 -3.92 25.24
N LEU A 39 -18.84 -5.04 25.94
CA LEU A 39 -18.01 -6.14 25.44
C LEU A 39 -18.59 -6.72 24.15
N ASN A 40 -19.91 -6.91 24.08
CA ASN A 40 -20.58 -7.37 22.86
C ASN A 40 -20.37 -6.39 21.69
N TYR A 41 -20.43 -5.08 21.97
CA TYR A 41 -20.14 -4.05 20.98
C TYR A 41 -18.70 -4.13 20.48
N ILE A 42 -17.72 -4.21 21.39
CA ILE A 42 -16.30 -4.32 21.04
C ILE A 42 -16.05 -5.51 20.11
N LEU A 43 -16.55 -6.69 20.48
CA LEU A 43 -16.33 -7.91 19.70
C LEU A 43 -16.99 -7.83 18.32
N PHE A 44 -18.26 -7.39 18.29
CA PHE A 44 -19.03 -7.25 17.05
C PHE A 44 -18.38 -6.24 16.10
N VAL A 45 -18.10 -5.03 16.59
CA VAL A 45 -17.54 -3.95 15.77
C VAL A 45 -16.12 -4.25 15.35
N SER A 46 -15.29 -4.86 16.20
CA SER A 46 -13.92 -5.24 15.83
C SER A 46 -13.91 -6.20 14.64
N PHE A 47 -14.69 -7.28 14.74
CA PHE A 47 -14.74 -8.29 13.68
C PHE A 47 -15.28 -7.68 12.38
N ALA A 48 -16.36 -6.92 12.47
CA ALA A 48 -16.99 -6.38 11.30
C ALA A 48 -16.20 -5.23 10.66
N TRP A 49 -15.55 -4.38 11.45
CA TRP A 49 -14.64 -3.35 10.94
C TRP A 49 -13.52 -3.98 10.12
N ILE A 50 -12.87 -5.02 10.64
CA ILE A 50 -11.82 -5.75 9.94
C ILE A 50 -12.37 -6.38 8.66
N ALA A 51 -13.52 -7.06 8.72
CA ALA A 51 -14.13 -7.70 7.55
C ALA A 51 -14.45 -6.69 6.44
N ILE A 52 -15.06 -5.55 6.81
CA ILE A 52 -15.37 -4.47 5.87
C ILE A 52 -14.08 -3.89 5.29
N ALA A 53 -13.07 -3.64 6.13
CA ALA A 53 -11.80 -3.06 5.71
C ALA A 53 -11.01 -3.96 4.75
N LEU A 54 -11.04 -5.28 4.96
CA LEU A 54 -10.47 -6.26 4.05
C LEU A 54 -11.23 -6.27 2.71
N ARG A 55 -12.56 -6.23 2.75
CA ARG A 55 -13.38 -6.22 1.52
C ARG A 55 -13.25 -4.92 0.72
N SER A 56 -13.02 -3.81 1.39
CA SER A 56 -12.90 -2.49 0.78
C SER A 56 -11.46 -2.13 0.41
N ASN A 57 -10.47 -2.96 0.74
CA ASN A 57 -9.04 -2.67 0.62
C ASN A 57 -8.66 -1.36 1.36
N PHE A 58 -9.32 -1.08 2.48
CA PHE A 58 -9.21 0.20 3.19
C PHE A 58 -7.77 0.53 3.63
N TYR A 59 -6.98 -0.49 3.95
CA TYR A 59 -5.58 -0.36 4.38
C TYR A 59 -4.56 -0.55 3.25
N GLU A 60 -5.02 -0.74 2.01
CA GLU A 60 -4.15 -0.85 0.83
C GLU A 60 -3.72 0.53 0.32
N ILE A 61 -3.09 1.29 1.20
CA ILE A 61 -2.49 2.59 0.88
C ILE A 61 -1.02 2.35 0.58
N TYR A 62 -0.69 2.49 -0.70
CA TYR A 62 0.66 2.35 -1.21
C TYR A 62 1.36 3.71 -1.24
N ARG A 63 2.68 3.69 -1.47
CA ARG A 63 3.53 4.89 -1.50
C ARG A 63 2.98 5.93 -2.48
N PHE A 64 2.41 5.48 -3.60
CA PHE A 64 1.91 6.30 -4.71
C PHE A 64 0.39 6.54 -4.70
N THR A 65 -0.33 6.08 -3.67
CA THR A 65 -1.79 6.27 -3.61
C THR A 65 -2.11 7.75 -3.57
N ARG A 66 -3.01 8.21 -4.45
CA ARG A 66 -3.48 9.61 -4.49
C ARG A 66 -4.31 9.91 -3.24
N THR A 67 -4.21 11.12 -2.70
CA THR A 67 -4.99 11.55 -1.52
C THR A 67 -6.51 11.43 -1.75
N THR A 68 -6.98 11.68 -2.98
CA THR A 68 -8.38 11.48 -3.38
C THR A 68 -8.85 10.03 -3.18
N ASN A 69 -7.98 9.05 -3.43
CA ASN A 69 -8.30 7.64 -3.25
C ASN A 69 -8.40 7.30 -1.76
N ILE A 70 -7.57 7.92 -0.90
CA ILE A 70 -7.66 7.76 0.55
C ILE A 70 -9.02 8.25 1.05
N LEU A 71 -9.47 9.42 0.57
CA LEU A 71 -10.79 9.97 0.92
C LEU A 71 -11.94 9.10 0.41
N ALA A 72 -11.86 8.60 -0.83
CA ALA A 72 -12.87 7.72 -1.40
C ALA A 72 -13.00 6.39 -0.61
N LEU A 73 -11.87 5.80 -0.22
CA LEU A 73 -11.83 4.63 0.66
C LEU A 73 -12.43 4.95 2.04
N GLY A 74 -12.12 6.12 2.60
CA GLY A 74 -12.72 6.64 3.83
C GLY A 74 -14.24 6.71 3.76
N LEU A 75 -14.78 7.29 2.69
CA LEU A 75 -16.22 7.41 2.49
C LEU A 75 -16.89 6.04 2.36
N LYS A 76 -16.31 5.12 1.58
CA LYS A 76 -16.84 3.75 1.42
C LYS A 76 -16.85 2.98 2.74
N GLN A 77 -15.75 3.03 3.50
CA GLN A 77 -15.65 2.41 4.81
C GLN A 77 -16.65 3.03 5.78
N GLY A 78 -16.75 4.36 5.80
CA GLY A 78 -17.65 5.12 6.67
C GLY A 78 -19.12 4.84 6.43
N ALA A 79 -19.55 4.71 5.17
CA ALA A 79 -20.93 4.37 4.83
C ALA A 79 -21.32 2.98 5.35
N LEU A 80 -20.45 1.98 5.19
CA LEU A 80 -20.68 0.62 5.70
C LEU A 80 -20.62 0.58 7.23
N PHE A 81 -19.69 1.33 7.83
CA PHE A 81 -19.59 1.46 9.29
C PHE A 81 -20.82 2.14 9.89
N LEU A 82 -21.36 3.19 9.26
CA LEU A 82 -22.60 3.85 9.67
C LEU A 82 -23.75 2.85 9.77
N LEU A 83 -24.00 2.09 8.70
CA LEU A 83 -25.06 1.08 8.67
C LEU A 83 -24.88 0.05 9.78
N LEU A 84 -23.65 -0.38 10.02
CA LEU A 84 -23.32 -1.36 11.04
C LEU A 84 -23.60 -0.87 12.46
N VAL A 85 -23.18 0.36 12.76
CA VAL A 85 -23.40 0.96 14.08
C VAL A 85 -24.91 1.16 14.31
N PHE A 86 -25.64 1.68 13.33
CA PHE A 86 -27.09 1.82 13.42
C PHE A 86 -27.80 0.47 13.61
N ALA A 87 -27.34 -0.59 12.92
CA ALA A 87 -27.87 -1.94 13.11
C ALA A 87 -27.66 -2.45 14.54
N PHE A 88 -26.48 -2.22 15.13
CA PHE A 88 -26.20 -2.62 16.50
C PHE A 88 -27.09 -1.90 17.52
N PHE A 89 -27.13 -0.57 17.47
CA PHE A 89 -27.95 0.22 18.40
C PHE A 89 -29.46 -0.02 18.20
N GLY A 90 -29.90 -0.30 16.97
CA GLY A 90 -31.30 -0.68 16.70
C GLY A 90 -31.69 -2.06 17.26
N PHE A 91 -30.73 -2.98 17.36
CA PHE A 91 -30.92 -4.30 17.96
C PHE A 91 -30.92 -4.21 19.49
N TYR A 92 -29.95 -3.52 20.09
CA TYR A 92 -29.84 -3.31 21.53
C TYR A 92 -30.68 -2.13 22.02
N ARG A 93 -32.01 -2.31 22.00
CA ARG A 93 -32.99 -1.27 22.38
C ARG A 93 -32.88 -0.77 23.83
N GLU A 94 -32.18 -1.51 24.69
CA GLU A 94 -31.87 -1.11 26.06
C GLU A 94 -30.89 0.07 26.14
N ILE A 95 -30.14 0.32 25.06
CA ILE A 95 -29.24 1.47 24.95
C ILE A 95 -30.06 2.67 24.49
N VAL A 96 -30.41 3.54 25.43
CA VAL A 96 -31.17 4.77 25.14
C VAL A 96 -30.22 5.80 24.54
N THR A 97 -30.19 5.91 23.22
CA THR A 97 -29.34 6.87 22.51
C THR A 97 -30.09 7.47 21.33
N SER A 98 -29.95 8.79 21.14
CA SER A 98 -30.54 9.47 20.00
C SER A 98 -29.85 9.06 18.69
N PRO A 99 -30.59 8.90 17.58
CA PRO A 99 -29.99 8.72 16.25
C PRO A 99 -28.95 9.79 15.89
N TRP A 100 -29.14 11.01 16.38
CA TRP A 100 -28.18 12.11 16.17
C TRP A 100 -26.86 11.90 16.90
N ASP A 101 -26.88 11.28 18.09
CA ASP A 101 -25.65 11.00 18.83
C ASP A 101 -24.89 9.83 18.21
N ILE A 102 -25.60 8.82 17.68
CA ILE A 102 -25.00 7.74 16.87
C ILE A 102 -24.33 8.33 15.62
N LEU A 103 -25.01 9.24 14.91
CA LEU A 103 -24.46 9.88 13.73
C LEU A 103 -23.22 10.73 14.07
N ARG A 104 -23.27 11.51 15.15
CA ARG A 104 -22.12 12.30 15.64
C ARG A 104 -20.94 11.40 15.99
N TYR A 105 -21.19 10.27 16.65
CA TYR A 105 -20.17 9.27 16.97
C TYR A 105 -19.50 8.75 15.69
N VAL A 106 -20.28 8.29 14.71
CA VAL A 106 -19.74 7.76 13.45
C VAL A 106 -18.93 8.83 12.70
N ILE A 107 -19.43 10.07 12.64
CA ILE A 107 -18.71 11.19 12.01
C ILE A 107 -17.40 11.47 12.75
N ALA A 108 -17.40 11.51 14.08
CA ALA A 108 -16.21 11.77 14.89
C ALA A 108 -15.15 10.67 14.71
N VAL A 109 -15.56 9.39 14.75
CA VAL A 109 -14.69 8.24 14.48
C VAL A 109 -14.08 8.34 13.10
N MET A 110 -14.90 8.53 12.06
CA MET A 110 -14.43 8.57 10.69
C MET A 110 -13.54 9.78 10.42
N ALA A 111 -13.83 10.94 11.02
CA ALA A 111 -13.00 12.13 10.95
C ALA A 111 -11.62 11.88 11.57
N LEU A 112 -11.56 11.30 12.78
CA LEU A 112 -10.31 11.04 13.47
C LEU A 112 -9.47 9.96 12.77
N ILE A 113 -10.08 8.86 12.31
CA ILE A 113 -9.41 7.83 11.51
C ILE A 113 -8.85 8.42 10.21
N THR A 114 -9.65 9.22 9.50
CA THR A 114 -9.22 9.85 8.25
C THR A 114 -8.06 10.82 8.49
N LEU A 115 -8.16 11.65 9.53
CA LEU A 115 -7.11 12.58 9.91
C LEU A 115 -5.82 11.85 10.26
N THR A 116 -5.87 10.81 11.09
CA THR A 116 -4.70 10.01 11.46
C THR A 116 -4.09 9.32 10.26
N LYS A 117 -4.89 8.78 9.35
CA LYS A 117 -4.43 8.12 8.12
C LYS A 117 -3.74 9.11 7.17
N ILE A 118 -4.31 10.30 6.99
CA ILE A 118 -3.70 11.39 6.23
C ILE A 118 -2.39 11.83 6.91
N ALA A 119 -2.38 12.02 8.23
CA ALA A 119 -1.20 12.41 8.98
C ALA A 119 -0.06 11.39 8.81
N ILE A 120 -0.32 10.10 9.01
CA ILE A 120 0.67 9.02 8.80
C ILE A 120 1.20 9.05 7.36
N TYR A 121 0.32 9.20 6.37
CA TYR A 121 0.70 9.25 4.96
C TYR A 121 1.68 10.41 4.66
N TYR A 122 1.38 11.62 5.11
CA TYR A 122 2.25 12.79 4.90
C TYR A 122 3.51 12.77 5.77
N LEU A 123 3.43 12.29 7.01
CA LEU A 123 4.59 12.10 7.88
C LEU A 123 5.59 11.12 7.27
N LEU A 124 5.13 10.01 6.69
CA LEU A 124 5.98 9.06 6.00
C LEU A 124 6.65 9.65 4.76
N LYS A 125 5.95 10.52 4.00
CA LYS A 125 6.56 11.26 2.89
C LYS A 125 7.68 12.17 3.40
N LYS A 126 7.40 12.98 4.42
CA LYS A 126 8.39 13.89 5.01
C LYS A 126 9.59 13.14 5.58
N TYR A 127 9.36 12.03 6.26
CA TYR A 127 10.39 11.13 6.81
C TYR A 127 11.34 10.60 5.72
N ARG A 128 10.81 10.16 4.57
CA ARG A 128 11.63 9.67 3.44
C ARG A 128 12.51 10.75 2.83
N ILE A 129 11.98 11.97 2.70
CA ILE A 129 12.70 13.09 2.07
C ILE A 129 13.82 13.59 2.99
N LEU A 130 13.46 13.92 4.24
CA LEU A 130 14.33 14.64 5.17
C LEU A 130 15.32 13.72 5.89
N LEU A 131 14.85 12.56 6.33
CA LEU A 131 15.63 11.63 7.16
C LEU A 131 16.18 10.45 6.36
N LYS A 132 15.92 10.40 5.05
CA LYS A 132 16.35 9.32 4.14
C LYS A 132 16.03 7.91 4.66
N GLY A 133 14.98 7.78 5.48
CA GLY A 133 14.53 6.51 6.02
C GLY A 133 13.45 5.86 5.15
N ASN A 134 13.28 4.54 5.29
CA ASN A 134 12.27 3.76 4.53
C ASN A 134 12.40 3.91 3.00
N LEU A 135 13.63 4.02 2.51
CA LEU A 135 13.95 4.07 1.08
C LEU A 135 13.94 2.67 0.47
N ARG A 136 13.71 2.60 -0.84
CA ARG A 136 13.84 1.39 -1.66
C ARG A 136 14.92 1.65 -2.69
N ARG A 137 15.99 0.85 -2.65
CA ARG A 137 17.07 0.87 -3.63
C ARG A 137 16.61 0.09 -4.84
N VAL A 138 16.58 0.72 -6.00
CA VAL A 138 16.03 0.11 -7.21
C VAL A 138 16.98 0.20 -8.38
N VAL A 139 16.83 -0.75 -9.29
CA VAL A 139 17.50 -0.76 -10.60
C VAL A 139 16.48 -0.93 -11.70
N ILE A 140 16.84 -0.46 -12.90
CA ILE A 140 16.06 -0.64 -14.12
C ILE A 140 16.89 -1.46 -15.11
N ILE A 141 16.29 -2.49 -15.71
CA ILE A 141 16.91 -3.37 -16.72
C ILE A 141 16.11 -3.26 -18.03
N GLY A 142 16.82 -3.03 -19.13
CA GLY A 142 16.26 -2.91 -20.47
C GLY A 142 15.70 -1.51 -20.73
N LEU A 143 16.46 -0.68 -21.45
CA LEU A 143 16.10 0.72 -21.68
C LEU A 143 15.17 0.91 -22.87
N ASN A 144 14.08 1.61 -22.65
CA ASN A 144 13.15 2.14 -23.64
C ASN A 144 12.48 3.43 -23.12
N GLN A 145 11.60 4.02 -23.92
CA GLN A 145 10.88 5.24 -23.55
C GLN A 145 10.10 5.12 -22.23
N LYS A 146 9.50 3.97 -21.94
CA LYS A 146 8.72 3.75 -20.70
C LYS A 146 9.62 3.67 -19.47
N THR A 147 10.76 2.99 -19.58
CA THR A 147 11.74 2.94 -18.49
C THR A 147 12.41 4.30 -18.25
N ASP A 148 12.57 5.14 -19.28
CA ASP A 148 13.03 6.52 -19.09
C ASP A 148 11.99 7.37 -18.35
N GLN A 149 10.70 7.18 -18.63
CA GLN A 149 9.63 7.82 -17.85
C GLN A 149 9.64 7.33 -16.40
N LEU A 150 9.88 6.04 -16.15
CA LEU A 150 10.01 5.50 -14.80
C LEU A 150 11.24 6.06 -14.07
N ARG A 151 12.37 6.17 -14.76
CA ARG A 151 13.59 6.82 -14.25
C ARG A 151 13.32 8.25 -13.80
N LYS A 152 12.74 9.07 -14.69
CA LYS A 152 12.34 10.44 -14.38
C LYS A 152 11.38 10.49 -13.20
N PHE A 153 10.42 9.58 -13.13
CA PHE A 153 9.51 9.50 -12.01
C PHE A 153 10.22 9.24 -10.67
N PHE A 154 11.22 8.37 -10.62
CA PHE A 154 12.02 8.15 -9.41
C PHE A 154 12.88 9.37 -9.04
N GLU A 155 13.43 10.06 -10.03
CA GLU A 155 14.25 11.27 -9.83
C GLU A 155 13.41 12.48 -9.38
N GLU A 156 12.25 12.71 -9.99
CA GLU A 156 11.39 13.86 -9.76
C GLU A 156 10.49 13.72 -8.52
N LYS A 157 10.26 12.48 -8.04
CA LYS A 157 9.34 12.20 -6.92
C LYS A 157 10.03 11.48 -5.74
N PRO A 158 11.05 12.09 -5.12
CA PRO A 158 11.79 11.49 -4.01
C PRO A 158 10.92 11.24 -2.77
N GLU A 159 9.76 11.89 -2.63
CA GLU A 159 8.80 11.68 -1.53
C GLU A 159 8.25 10.25 -1.45
N TYR A 160 8.33 9.50 -2.53
CA TYR A 160 7.94 8.10 -2.56
C TYR A 160 9.04 7.16 -2.05
N GLY A 161 10.24 7.69 -1.80
CA GLY A 161 11.35 6.97 -1.20
C GLY A 161 11.91 5.88 -2.09
N TYR A 162 12.00 6.14 -3.39
CA TYR A 162 12.68 5.29 -4.36
C TYR A 162 14.02 5.93 -4.69
N VAL A 163 15.08 5.13 -4.66
CA VAL A 163 16.44 5.57 -5.02
C VAL A 163 16.90 4.69 -6.17
N LEU A 164 16.85 5.24 -7.37
CA LEU A 164 17.41 4.60 -8.55
C LEU A 164 18.93 4.64 -8.47
N LEU A 165 19.57 3.48 -8.40
CA LEU A 165 21.03 3.37 -8.31
C LEU A 165 21.69 3.14 -9.67
N LYS A 166 21.04 2.38 -10.55
CA LYS A 166 21.58 2.06 -11.86
C LYS A 166 20.48 1.71 -12.86
N THR A 167 20.75 2.03 -14.12
CA THR A 167 19.98 1.63 -15.29
C THR A 167 20.87 0.79 -16.19
N PHE A 168 20.39 -0.36 -16.62
CA PHE A 168 21.12 -1.31 -17.47
C PHE A 168 20.48 -1.37 -18.85
N ASN A 169 21.29 -1.17 -19.88
CA ASN A 169 20.90 -1.44 -21.25
C ASN A 169 21.44 -2.83 -21.64
N LEU A 170 20.58 -3.70 -22.14
CA LEU A 170 20.95 -5.05 -22.59
C LEU A 170 21.21 -5.10 -24.10
N SER A 171 20.98 -3.99 -24.81
CA SER A 171 21.03 -3.92 -26.28
C SER A 171 21.97 -2.80 -26.74
N GLY A 172 22.74 -3.06 -27.79
CA GLY A 172 23.63 -2.06 -28.42
C GLY A 172 25.10 -2.20 -28.05
N GLN A 173 25.88 -1.17 -28.36
CA GLN A 173 27.34 -1.23 -28.36
C GLN A 173 27.96 -1.22 -26.93
N ASP A 174 27.24 -0.65 -25.96
CA ASP A 174 27.60 -0.62 -24.53
C ASP A 174 26.65 -1.50 -23.70
N ALA A 175 26.21 -2.63 -24.26
CA ALA A 175 25.29 -3.54 -23.59
C ALA A 175 25.95 -4.21 -22.38
N TYR A 176 25.21 -4.23 -21.27
CA TYR A 176 25.57 -5.04 -20.11
C TYR A 176 25.08 -6.47 -20.33
N SER A 177 25.89 -7.44 -19.94
CA SER A 177 25.42 -8.82 -19.77
C SER A 177 24.45 -8.92 -18.59
N LEU A 178 23.59 -9.94 -18.60
CA LEU A 178 22.70 -10.17 -17.46
C LEU A 178 23.52 -10.47 -16.20
N GLU A 179 24.60 -11.24 -16.30
CA GLU A 179 25.46 -11.55 -15.16
C GLU A 179 26.01 -10.28 -14.49
N GLN A 180 26.50 -9.31 -15.27
CA GLN A 180 26.96 -8.02 -14.73
C GLN A 180 25.85 -7.25 -14.01
N CYS A 181 24.61 -7.36 -14.49
CA CYS A 181 23.46 -6.74 -13.82
C CYS A 181 23.20 -7.41 -12.46
N LEU A 182 23.20 -8.74 -12.42
CA LEU A 182 22.98 -9.52 -11.20
C LEU A 182 24.08 -9.30 -10.16
N ASP A 183 25.35 -9.30 -10.59
CA ASP A 183 26.50 -8.99 -9.73
C ASP A 183 26.38 -7.61 -9.10
N TYR A 184 25.94 -6.61 -9.88
CA TYR A 184 25.69 -5.28 -9.33
C TYR A 184 24.57 -5.31 -8.28
N ILE A 185 23.49 -6.05 -8.54
CA ILE A 185 22.33 -6.15 -7.63
C ILE A 185 22.72 -6.75 -6.28
N ASP A 186 23.56 -7.78 -6.29
CA ASP A 186 24.08 -8.44 -5.08
C ASP A 186 24.96 -7.50 -4.27
N ASN A 187 25.88 -6.80 -4.93
CA ASN A 187 26.84 -5.92 -4.29
C ASN A 187 26.25 -4.60 -3.78
N ASN A 188 25.06 -4.20 -4.26
CA ASN A 188 24.45 -2.90 -3.97
C ASN A 188 23.15 -2.98 -3.18
N GLN A 189 22.86 -4.09 -2.49
CA GLN A 189 21.68 -4.24 -1.63
C GLN A 189 20.38 -3.73 -2.28
N ILE A 190 20.16 -4.09 -3.53
CA ILE A 190 18.97 -3.67 -4.26
C ILE A 190 17.74 -4.34 -3.66
N ASP A 191 16.66 -3.58 -3.47
CA ASP A 191 15.39 -4.06 -2.93
C ASP A 191 14.44 -4.51 -4.06
N GLU A 192 14.39 -3.75 -5.16
CA GLU A 192 13.47 -3.99 -6.26
C GLU A 192 14.14 -3.83 -7.63
N ILE A 193 13.75 -4.69 -8.57
CA ILE A 193 14.23 -4.72 -9.95
C ILE A 193 13.05 -4.38 -10.86
N TYR A 194 13.23 -3.41 -11.75
CA TYR A 194 12.24 -3.03 -12.76
C TYR A 194 12.77 -3.43 -14.13
N ALA A 195 12.04 -4.24 -14.87
CA ALA A 195 12.51 -4.77 -16.15
C ALA A 195 11.53 -4.47 -17.28
N SER A 196 12.02 -4.00 -18.42
CA SER A 196 11.19 -3.84 -19.62
C SER A 196 10.99 -5.17 -20.33
N VAL A 197 9.74 -5.60 -20.49
CA VAL A 197 9.42 -6.87 -21.16
C VAL A 197 9.87 -6.87 -22.62
N ALA A 198 9.79 -5.72 -23.31
CA ALA A 198 10.18 -5.64 -24.72
C ALA A 198 11.68 -5.66 -24.97
N GLN A 199 12.49 -5.48 -23.92
CA GLN A 199 13.95 -5.47 -24.01
C GLN A 199 14.56 -6.76 -23.47
N LEU A 200 13.74 -7.76 -23.12
CA LEU A 200 14.16 -9.05 -22.61
C LEU A 200 13.72 -10.15 -23.58
N ASP A 201 14.62 -11.07 -23.90
CA ASP A 201 14.24 -12.34 -24.50
C ASP A 201 13.70 -13.30 -23.43
N ASN A 202 13.00 -14.36 -23.86
CA ASN A 202 12.37 -15.32 -22.94
C ASN A 202 13.38 -15.99 -21.98
N PRO A 203 14.59 -16.41 -22.43
CA PRO A 203 15.60 -16.97 -21.53
C PRO A 203 16.06 -15.98 -20.46
N THR A 204 16.41 -14.74 -20.82
CA THR A 204 16.86 -13.71 -19.87
C THR A 204 15.75 -13.38 -18.87
N MET A 205 14.51 -13.30 -19.33
CA MET A 205 13.35 -13.08 -18.46
C MET A 205 13.16 -14.22 -17.45
N SER A 206 13.27 -15.48 -17.88
CA SER A 206 13.18 -16.63 -16.96
C SER A 206 14.30 -16.60 -15.92
N GLN A 207 15.54 -16.34 -16.35
CA GLN A 207 16.69 -16.22 -15.43
C GLN A 207 16.51 -15.10 -14.42
N LEU A 208 15.95 -13.95 -14.83
CA LEU A 208 15.69 -12.83 -13.93
C LEU A 208 14.60 -13.16 -12.89
N ILE A 209 13.56 -13.90 -13.28
CA ILE A 209 12.53 -14.39 -12.37
C ILE A 209 13.14 -15.35 -11.35
N ASP A 210 13.87 -16.36 -11.82
CA ASP A 210 14.52 -17.36 -10.96
C ASP A 210 15.49 -16.69 -9.98
N TYR A 211 16.29 -15.73 -10.44
CA TYR A 211 17.18 -14.96 -9.59
C TYR A 211 16.42 -14.16 -8.53
N ALA A 212 15.34 -13.46 -8.92
CA ALA A 212 14.58 -12.63 -8.00
C ALA A 212 13.91 -13.47 -6.91
N ASP A 213 13.34 -14.62 -7.27
CA ASP A 213 12.72 -15.55 -6.33
C ASP A 213 13.74 -16.15 -5.37
N ASN A 214 14.89 -16.63 -5.88
CA ASN A 214 15.96 -17.21 -5.06
C ASN A 214 16.58 -16.19 -4.09
N ASN A 215 16.62 -14.91 -4.46
CA ASN A 215 17.24 -13.84 -3.66
C ASN A 215 16.21 -12.98 -2.91
N LEU A 216 14.92 -13.36 -2.92
CA LEU A 216 13.81 -12.64 -2.28
C LEU A 216 13.73 -11.17 -2.69
N LYS A 217 14.05 -10.88 -3.96
CA LYS A 217 13.95 -9.55 -4.57
C LYS A 217 12.59 -9.36 -5.20
N ILE A 218 12.07 -8.13 -5.17
CA ILE A 218 10.82 -7.82 -5.86
C ILE A 218 11.16 -7.49 -7.31
N LEU A 219 10.77 -8.37 -8.24
CA LEU A 219 10.84 -8.12 -9.68
C LEU A 219 9.52 -7.56 -10.19
N LYS A 220 9.60 -6.51 -11.00
CA LYS A 220 8.45 -5.81 -11.60
C LYS A 220 8.68 -5.61 -13.09
N PHE A 221 7.68 -5.95 -13.88
CA PHE A 221 7.77 -5.88 -15.32
C PHE A 221 7.04 -4.65 -15.85
N LEU A 222 7.69 -3.90 -16.75
CA LEU A 222 7.03 -2.81 -17.47
C LEU A 222 6.50 -3.38 -18.80
N PRO A 223 5.18 -3.49 -18.96
CA PRO A 223 4.58 -3.97 -20.19
C PRO A 223 4.77 -2.95 -21.32
N ASP A 224 5.30 -3.39 -22.46
CA ASP A 224 5.45 -2.51 -23.63
C ASP A 224 4.23 -2.60 -24.58
N ASN A 225 3.62 -3.78 -24.72
CA ASN A 225 2.50 -4.01 -25.64
C ASN A 225 1.14 -4.20 -24.94
N LYS A 226 0.07 -3.84 -25.67
CA LYS A 226 -1.33 -4.03 -25.28
C LYS A 226 -1.70 -5.52 -25.10
N ASP A 227 -0.92 -6.47 -25.63
CA ASP A 227 -1.28 -7.90 -25.58
C ASP A 227 -1.05 -8.56 -24.21
N ILE A 228 -0.38 -7.86 -23.28
CA ILE A 228 -0.13 -8.35 -21.92
C ILE A 228 -1.41 -8.34 -21.07
N TYR A 229 -2.45 -7.59 -21.47
CA TYR A 229 -3.77 -7.60 -20.82
C TYR A 229 -4.53 -8.95 -20.95
N SER A 230 -4.03 -9.89 -21.76
CA SER A 230 -4.65 -11.21 -21.96
C SER A 230 -4.30 -12.24 -20.88
N LYS A 231 -3.25 -12.00 -20.09
CA LYS A 231 -2.86 -12.87 -18.96
C LYS A 231 -3.38 -12.26 -17.66
N ARG A 232 -3.88 -13.10 -16.74
CA ARG A 232 -4.30 -12.68 -15.39
C ARG A 232 -3.07 -12.21 -14.60
N LEU A 233 -2.69 -10.94 -14.78
CA LEU A 233 -1.57 -10.29 -14.12
C LEU A 233 -2.11 -9.25 -13.14
N ASP A 234 -1.50 -9.16 -11.96
CA ASP A 234 -1.79 -8.11 -10.98
C ASP A 234 -1.07 -6.82 -11.40
N PHE A 235 -1.83 -5.85 -11.92
CA PHE A 235 -1.28 -4.56 -12.34
C PHE A 235 -1.23 -3.56 -11.18
N THR A 236 -0.08 -2.93 -10.99
CA THR A 236 0.12 -1.79 -10.10
C THR A 236 0.53 -0.56 -10.91
N TYR A 237 -0.10 0.60 -10.68
CA TYR A 237 0.21 1.82 -11.45
C TYR A 237 1.13 2.78 -10.69
N TYR A 238 2.26 3.18 -11.31
CA TYR A 238 3.11 4.28 -10.82
C TYR A 238 2.92 5.50 -11.72
N GLY A 239 2.19 6.49 -11.21
CA GLY A 239 1.74 7.62 -12.03
C GLY A 239 0.71 7.15 -13.07
N TYR A 240 1.12 7.11 -14.34
CA TYR A 240 0.32 6.59 -15.47
C TYR A 240 0.90 5.29 -16.04
N LEU A 241 2.03 4.81 -15.51
CA LEU A 241 2.71 3.62 -15.98
C LEU A 241 2.11 2.38 -15.32
N PRO A 242 1.55 1.42 -16.09
CA PRO A 242 1.23 0.09 -15.57
C PRO A 242 2.52 -0.68 -15.31
N ILE A 243 2.56 -1.41 -14.20
CA ILE A 243 3.64 -2.28 -13.74
C ILE A 243 3.03 -3.60 -13.28
#